data_AF-A0A8S1QJK9-F1
#
_entry.id   AF-A0A8S1QJK9-F1
#
_cell.length_a   1.000
_cell.length_b   1.000
_cell.length_c   1.000
_cell.angle_alpha   90.00
_cell.angle_beta   90.00
_cell.angle_gamma   90.00
#
_symmetry.space_group_name_H-M   'P 1'
#
loop_
_entity.id
_entity.type
_entity.pdbx_description
1 polymer ?
#
loop_
_entity_poly.entity_id
_entity_poly.type
_entity_poly.pdbx_seq_one_letter_code
_entity_poly.pdbx_strand_id
1 'polypeptide(L)'
;MKILDDIKQQVEKEMQKFDPRLAQKKYLKMTESIKDLFLKAVVSEKQSIKAAANSIGINYSSAKAIWAEFRRKKQKKNNNKEESNQKKENPLVKRCSYKILNGCNKIKKLFMEIKSSVSQNLNSTHFCKMDSHI
;
A
#
# COMPACT_ATOMS: atom_id res chain seq x y z
N MET A 1 -32.30 28.90 0.24
CA MET A 1 -31.09 28.07 0.47
C MET A 1 -30.42 28.28 1.84
N LYS A 2 -30.94 29.12 2.75
CA LYS A 2 -30.29 29.41 4.06
C LYS A 2 -30.03 28.19 4.94
N ILE A 3 -30.95 27.23 4.96
CA ILE A 3 -30.84 26.00 5.76
C ILE A 3 -29.60 25.16 5.40
N LEU A 4 -29.26 25.06 4.11
CA LEU A 4 -28.09 24.28 3.69
C LEU A 4 -26.78 24.96 4.08
N ASP A 5 -26.75 26.29 4.01
CA ASP A 5 -25.58 27.08 4.43
C ASP A 5 -25.42 27.05 5.95
N ASP A 6 -26.51 27.10 6.72
CA ASP A 6 -26.50 26.97 8.17
C ASP A 6 -25.99 25.59 8.61
N ILE A 7 -26.46 24.52 7.96
CA ILE A 7 -25.96 23.15 8.20
C ILE A 7 -24.46 23.07 7.92
N LYS A 8 -24.01 23.64 6.79
CA LYS A 8 -22.59 23.63 6.43
C LYS A 8 -21.74 24.37 7.47
N GLN A 9 -22.16 25.56 7.88
CA GLN A 9 -21.46 26.35 8.89
C GLN A 9 -21.43 25.65 10.26
N GLN A 10 -22.51 24.98 10.64
CA GLN A 10 -22.58 24.26 11.90
C GLN A 10 -21.63 23.05 11.90
N VAL A 11 -21.58 22.31 10.79
CA VAL A 11 -20.60 21.24 10.60
C VAL A 11 -19.17 21.78 10.65
N GLU A 12 -18.88 22.89 9.97
CA GLU A 12 -17.55 23.53 10.01
C GLU A 12 -17.16 23.97 11.43
N LYS A 13 -18.09 24.58 12.19
CA LYS A 13 -17.86 24.96 13.59
C LYS A 13 -17.60 23.78 14.50
N GLU A 14 -18.36 22.69 14.36
CA GLU A 14 -18.11 21.46 15.13
C GLU A 14 -16.78 20.81 14.73
N MET A 15 -16.40 20.84 13.45
CA MET A 15 -15.10 20.33 13.00
C MET A 15 -13.93 21.13 13.55
N GLN A 16 -14.08 22.45 13.74
CA GLN A 16 -13.05 23.31 14.35
C GLN A 16 -12.79 23.02 15.83
N LYS A 17 -13.75 22.40 16.55
CA LYS A 17 -13.56 21.98 17.95
C LYS A 17 -12.64 20.75 18.08
N PHE A 18 -12.44 20.01 16.98
CA PHE A 18 -11.52 18.89 16.92
C PHE A 18 -10.23 19.32 16.23
N ASP A 19 -9.12 18.61 16.48
CA ASP A 19 -7.88 18.82 15.71
C ASP A 19 -8.20 18.76 14.21
N PRO A 20 -7.98 19.85 13.44
CA PRO A 20 -8.34 19.93 12.03
C PRO A 20 -7.75 18.78 11.21
N ARG A 21 -6.56 18.31 11.56
CA ARG A 21 -5.90 17.17 10.89
C ARG A 21 -6.65 15.87 11.13
N LEU A 22 -7.11 15.66 12.37
CA LEU A 22 -7.85 14.46 12.76
C LEU A 22 -9.26 14.45 12.16
N ALA A 23 -9.93 15.60 12.16
CA ALA A 23 -11.26 15.78 11.58
C ALA A 23 -11.24 15.55 10.06
N GLN A 24 -10.26 16.13 9.35
CA GLN A 24 -10.05 15.90 7.93
C GLN A 24 -9.79 14.42 7.62
N LYS A 25 -8.94 13.76 8.41
CA LYS A 25 -8.64 12.33 8.26
C LYS A 25 -9.88 11.45 8.45
N LYS A 26 -10.71 11.75 9.46
CA LYS A 26 -11.97 11.03 9.69
C LYS A 26 -12.95 11.23 8.53
N TYR A 27 -13.11 12.47 8.07
CA TYR A 27 -13.98 12.79 6.94
C TYR A 27 -13.54 12.07 5.66
N LEU A 28 -12.23 12.05 5.38
CA LEU A 28 -11.67 11.35 4.23
C LEU A 28 -11.98 9.84 4.29
N LYS A 29 -11.74 9.22 5.47
CA LYS A 29 -12.02 7.78 5.70
C LYS A 29 -13.50 7.43 5.48
N MET A 30 -14.39 8.28 5.98
CA MET A 30 -15.84 8.09 5.83
C MET A 30 -16.24 8.20 4.36
N THR A 31 -15.69 9.19 3.65
CA THR A 31 -15.92 9.38 2.21
C THR A 31 -15.41 8.18 1.39
N GLU A 32 -14.22 7.67 1.71
CA GLU A 32 -13.67 6.46 1.06
C GLU A 32 -14.55 5.23 1.31
N SER A 33 -15.03 5.05 2.54
CA SER A 33 -15.90 3.93 2.89
C SER A 33 -17.22 3.98 2.10
N ILE A 34 -17.82 5.17 1.94
CA ILE A 34 -19.03 5.37 1.12
C ILE A 34 -18.75 5.04 -0.35
N LYS A 35 -17.59 5.47 -0.89
CA LYS A 35 -17.18 5.16 -2.26
C LYS A 35 -17.04 3.65 -2.46
N ASP A 36 -16.41 2.95 -1.52
CA ASP A 36 -16.16 1.51 -1.61
C ASP A 36 -17.47 0.71 -1.55
N LEU A 37 -18.39 1.07 -0.64
CA LEU A 37 -19.73 0.48 -0.58
C LEU A 37 -20.48 0.67 -1.90
N PHE A 38 -20.41 1.87 -2.48
CA PHE A 38 -21.04 2.17 -3.77
C PHE A 38 -20.46 1.34 -4.91
N LEU A 39 -19.13 1.27 -4.99
CA LEU A 39 -18.47 0.49 -6.02
C LEU A 39 -18.73 -1.00 -5.86
N LYS A 40 -18.82 -1.52 -4.63
CA LYS A 40 -19.21 -2.91 -4.37
C LYS A 40 -20.62 -3.20 -4.88
N ALA A 41 -21.59 -2.35 -4.58
CA ALA A 41 -22.98 -2.52 -5.05
C ALA A 41 -23.07 -2.49 -6.58
N VAL A 42 -22.35 -1.59 -7.25
CA VAL A 42 -22.39 -1.49 -8.72
C VAL A 42 -21.61 -2.61 -9.40
N VAL A 43 -20.42 -2.97 -8.90
CA VAL A 43 -19.51 -3.91 -9.58
C VAL A 43 -19.82 -5.36 -9.20
N SER A 44 -19.96 -5.65 -7.90
CA SER A 44 -20.13 -7.02 -7.42
C SER A 44 -21.59 -7.47 -7.50
N GLU A 45 -22.51 -6.62 -7.07
CA GLU A 45 -23.95 -6.93 -7.03
C GLU A 45 -24.68 -6.56 -8.33
N LYS A 46 -23.95 -5.98 -9.30
CA LYS A 46 -24.46 -5.56 -10.62
C LYS A 46 -25.67 -4.61 -10.54
N GLN A 47 -25.80 -3.85 -9.45
CA GLN A 47 -26.86 -2.87 -9.32
C GLN A 47 -26.65 -1.71 -10.30
N SER A 48 -27.76 -1.11 -10.76
CA SER A 48 -27.67 0.12 -11.53
C SER A 48 -27.11 1.26 -10.68
N ILE A 49 -26.40 2.21 -11.29
CA ILE A 49 -25.85 3.39 -10.59
C ILE A 49 -26.95 4.12 -9.80
N LYS A 50 -28.16 4.21 -10.36
CA LYS A 50 -29.29 4.88 -9.70
C LYS A 50 -29.78 4.10 -8.47
N ALA A 51 -29.90 2.78 -8.57
CA ALA A 51 -30.30 1.94 -7.45
C ALA A 51 -29.26 1.94 -6.33
N ALA A 52 -27.98 1.80 -6.67
CA ALA A 52 -26.88 1.84 -5.71
C ALA A 52 -26.73 3.22 -5.03
N ALA A 53 -27.00 4.31 -5.76
CA ALA A 53 -26.99 5.66 -5.19
C ALA A 53 -28.09 5.82 -4.14
N ASN A 54 -29.30 5.34 -4.45
CA ASN A 54 -30.44 5.41 -3.54
C ASN A 54 -30.25 4.54 -2.30
N SER A 55 -29.72 3.32 -2.44
CA SER A 55 -29.52 2.41 -1.31
C SER A 55 -28.47 2.91 -0.31
N ILE A 56 -27.46 3.63 -0.80
CA ILE A 56 -26.38 4.19 0.03
C ILE A 56 -26.71 5.62 0.51
N GLY A 57 -27.78 6.23 -0.02
CA GLY A 57 -28.19 7.58 0.35
C GLY A 57 -27.28 8.67 -0.21
N ILE A 58 -26.68 8.47 -1.39
CA ILE A 58 -25.87 9.48 -2.07
C ILE A 58 -26.62 10.10 -3.25
N ASN A 59 -26.33 11.37 -3.53
CA ASN A 59 -26.86 12.02 -4.73
C ASN A 59 -26.35 11.31 -5.99
N TYR A 60 -27.23 11.18 -6.97
CA TYR A 60 -26.93 10.62 -8.28
C TYR A 60 -25.77 11.34 -9.01
N SER A 61 -25.63 12.67 -8.85
CA SER A 61 -24.49 13.42 -9.40
C SER A 61 -23.16 12.96 -8.81
N SER A 62 -23.10 12.80 -7.49
CA SER A 62 -21.95 12.26 -6.76
C SER A 62 -21.66 10.82 -7.18
N ALA A 63 -22.69 9.98 -7.31
CA ALA A 63 -22.56 8.60 -7.79
C ALA A 63 -21.95 8.52 -9.20
N LYS A 64 -22.40 9.38 -10.13
CA LYS A 64 -21.81 9.51 -11.47
C LYS A 64 -20.34 9.90 -11.42
N ALA A 65 -19.98 10.87 -10.56
CA ALA A 65 -18.60 11.32 -10.41
C ALA A 65 -17.69 10.19 -9.89
N ILE A 66 -18.14 9.44 -8.87
CA ILE A 66 -17.41 8.29 -8.32
C ILE A 66 -17.22 7.22 -9.40
N TRP A 67 -18.28 6.91 -10.17
CA TRP A 67 -18.21 5.92 -11.24
C TRP A 67 -17.25 6.33 -12.37
N ALA A 68 -17.26 7.61 -12.76
CA ALA A 68 -16.32 8.14 -13.74
C ALA A 68 -14.88 8.06 -13.25
N GLU A 69 -14.63 8.40 -11.98
CA GLU A 69 -13.31 8.30 -11.36
C GLU A 69 -12.79 6.85 -11.36
N PHE A 70 -13.66 5.89 -11.02
CA PHE A 70 -13.36 4.46 -11.03
C PHE A 70 -13.00 3.96 -12.43
N ARG A 71 -13.80 4.30 -13.45
CA ARG A 71 -13.51 3.92 -14.85
C ARG A 71 -12.18 4.51 -15.34
N ARG A 72 -11.91 5.78 -15.03
CA ARG A 72 -10.64 6.44 -15.38
C ARG A 72 -9.44 5.77 -14.70
N LYS A 73 -9.57 5.40 -13.42
CA LYS A 73 -8.53 4.65 -12.68
C LYS A 73 -8.28 3.28 -13.31
N LYS A 74 -9.33 2.57 -13.74
CA LYS A 74 -9.19 1.28 -14.44
C LYS A 74 -8.49 1.41 -15.79
N GLN A 75 -8.83 2.44 -16.58
CA GLN A 75 -8.15 2.73 -17.85
C GLN A 75 -6.67 3.07 -17.64
N LYS A 76 -6.34 3.93 -16.65
CA LYS A 76 -4.95 4.31 -16.35
C LYS A 76 -4.09 3.11 -15.90
N LYS A 77 -4.69 2.15 -15.19
CA LYS A 77 -4.00 0.91 -14.78
C LYS A 77 -3.68 0.01 -15.97
N ASN A 78 -4.53 -0.01 -16.99
CA ASN A 78 -4.25 -0.74 -18.24
C ASN A 78 -3.17 -0.05 -19.06
N ASN A 79 -3.23 1.28 -19.22
CA ASN A 79 -2.22 2.04 -19.96
C ASN A 79 -0.84 1.97 -19.28
N ASN A 80 -0.76 1.96 -17.94
CA ASN A 80 0.51 1.78 -17.24
C ASN A 80 1.10 0.37 -17.39
N LYS A 81 0.28 -0.65 -17.68
CA LYS A 81 0.75 -2.01 -17.99
C LYS A 81 1.34 -2.09 -19.40
N GLU A 82 0.86 -1.26 -20.31
CA GLU A 82 1.46 -1.09 -21.64
C GLU A 82 2.72 -0.20 -21.59
N GLU A 83 2.73 0.86 -20.78
CA GLU A 83 3.92 1.72 -20.58
C GLU A 83 5.01 1.09 -19.69
N SER A 84 4.74 0.02 -18.92
CA SER A 84 5.79 -0.65 -18.13
C SER A 84 6.86 -1.35 -18.96
N ASN A 85 6.65 -1.51 -20.27
CA ASN A 85 7.72 -1.95 -21.18
C ASN A 85 8.58 -0.77 -21.70
N GLN A 86 8.21 0.48 -21.42
CA GLN A 86 8.93 1.65 -21.91
C GLN A 86 8.80 2.83 -20.93
N LYS A 87 9.54 2.85 -19.81
CA LYS A 87 9.98 4.12 -19.19
C LYS A 87 11.05 3.94 -18.11
N LYS A 88 12.28 4.30 -18.53
CA LYS A 88 13.30 5.08 -17.82
C LYS A 88 13.56 4.69 -16.35
N GLU A 89 14.53 3.80 -16.19
CA GLU A 89 15.19 3.54 -14.92
C GLU A 89 15.83 4.82 -14.36
N ASN A 90 15.43 5.20 -13.15
CA ASN A 90 16.00 6.32 -12.42
C ASN A 90 17.40 5.93 -11.90
N PRO A 91 18.50 6.59 -12.30
CA PRO A 91 19.87 6.16 -12.00
C PRO A 91 20.20 6.11 -10.50
N LEU A 92 19.49 6.89 -9.68
CA LEU A 92 19.64 6.90 -8.22
C LEU A 92 19.17 5.60 -7.57
N VAL A 93 18.11 4.98 -8.10
CA VAL A 93 17.55 3.73 -7.57
C VAL A 93 18.49 2.55 -7.84
N LYS A 94 19.18 2.55 -9.00
CA LYS A 94 20.21 1.54 -9.31
C LYS A 94 21.40 1.61 -8.34
N ARG A 95 21.87 2.82 -8.00
CA ARG A 95 23.04 2.98 -7.11
C ARG A 95 22.77 2.50 -5.69
N CYS A 96 21.56 2.74 -5.17
CA CYS A 96 21.16 2.27 -3.85
C CYS A 96 20.99 0.74 -3.82
N SER A 97 20.34 0.19 -4.84
CA SER A 97 20.14 -1.26 -4.99
C SER A 97 21.46 -2.04 -5.14
N TYR A 98 22.43 -1.49 -5.88
CA TYR A 98 23.75 -2.09 -6.05
C TYR A 98 24.57 -2.13 -4.75
N LYS A 99 24.50 -1.08 -3.92
CA LYS A 99 25.18 -1.05 -2.61
C LYS A 99 24.57 -2.08 -1.64
N ILE A 100 23.25 -2.23 -1.65
CA ILE A 100 22.55 -3.22 -0.81
C ILE A 100 22.93 -4.64 -1.25
N LEU A 101 22.89 -4.93 -2.56
CA LEU A 101 23.24 -6.25 -3.10
C LEU A 101 24.70 -6.63 -2.80
N ASN A 102 25.64 -5.69 -2.97
CA ASN A 102 27.04 -5.93 -2.63
C ASN A 102 27.28 -6.09 -1.12
N GLY A 103 26.54 -5.37 -0.27
CA GLY A 103 26.57 -5.54 1.18
C GLY A 103 26.08 -6.92 1.60
N CYS A 104 24.92 -7.35 1.08
CA CYS A 104 24.33 -8.66 1.37
C CYS A 104 25.23 -9.82 0.90
N ASN A 105 25.89 -9.69 -0.26
CA ASN A 105 26.82 -10.72 -0.74
C ASN A 105 28.07 -10.84 0.13
N LYS A 106 28.62 -9.73 0.64
CA LYS A 106 29.73 -9.75 1.59
C LYS A 106 29.36 -10.42 2.91
N ILE A 107 28.18 -10.10 3.45
CA ILE A 107 27.67 -10.73 4.68
C ILE A 107 27.45 -12.22 4.47
N LYS A 108 26.88 -12.63 3.32
CA LYS A 108 26.68 -14.04 2.99
C LYS A 108 28.01 -14.80 2.88
N LYS A 109 29.03 -14.19 2.25
CA LYS A 109 30.37 -14.78 2.15
C LYS A 109 31.01 -14.96 3.53
N LEU A 110 30.98 -13.92 4.37
CA LEU A 110 31.51 -13.97 5.74
C LEU A 110 30.79 -15.04 6.58
N PHE A 111 29.47 -15.14 6.47
CA PHE A 111 28.70 -16.16 7.18
C PHE A 111 29.09 -17.58 6.76
N MET A 112 29.30 -17.81 5.46
CA MET A 112 29.74 -19.11 4.94
C MET A 112 31.17 -19.44 5.38
N GLU A 113 32.08 -18.46 5.40
CA GLU A 113 33.45 -18.64 5.91
C GLU A 113 33.45 -18.98 7.41
N ILE A 114 32.66 -18.26 8.23
CA ILE A 114 32.50 -18.57 9.66
C ILE A 114 31.94 -19.98 9.84
N LYS A 115 30.89 -20.36 9.09
CA LYS A 115 30.30 -21.70 9.17
C LYS A 115 31.31 -22.79 8.80
N SER A 116 32.13 -22.55 7.77
CA SER A 116 33.20 -23.48 7.36
C SER A 116 34.28 -23.60 8.44
N SER A 117 34.73 -22.48 9.02
CA SER A 117 35.74 -22.45 10.09
C SER A 117 35.26 -23.15 11.36
N VAL A 118 34.01 -22.91 11.78
CA VAL A 118 33.39 -23.61 12.91
C VAL A 118 33.31 -25.12 12.65
N SER A 119 32.93 -25.52 11.43
CA SER A 119 32.87 -26.93 11.05
C SER A 119 34.24 -27.60 11.07
N GLN A 120 35.30 -26.91 10.63
CA GLN A 120 36.68 -27.41 10.67
C GLN A 120 37.21 -27.53 12.11
N ASN A 121 36.91 -26.56 12.98
CA ASN A 121 37.31 -26.61 14.39
C ASN A 121 36.59 -27.72 15.17
N LEU A 122 35.31 -28.00 14.87
CA LEU A 122 34.57 -29.14 15.43
C LEU A 122 35.15 -30.49 14.95
N ASN A 123 35.58 -30.58 13.69
CA ASN A 123 36.21 -31.80 13.17
C ASN A 123 37.65 -32.01 13.70
N SER A 124 38.39 -30.93 13.95
CA SER A 124 39.74 -30.99 14.54
C SER A 124 39.71 -31.38 16.03
N THR A 125 38.72 -30.90 16.79
CA THR A 125 38.54 -31.28 18.21
C THR A 125 38.08 -32.73 18.40
N HIS A 126 37.45 -33.34 17.40
CA HIS A 126 37.17 -34.78 17.38
C HIS A 126 38.38 -35.64 17.04
N PHE A 127 39.35 -35.13 16.28
CA PHE A 127 40.59 -35.84 15.96
C PHE A 127 41.58 -35.86 17.14
N CYS A 128 41.68 -34.77 17.91
CA CYS A 128 42.62 -34.71 19.05
C CYS A 128 42.19 -35.49 20.30
N LYS A 129 40.99 -36.10 20.34
CA LYS A 129 40.53 -36.91 21.47
C LYS A 129 40.70 -38.42 21.28
N MET A 130 41.19 -38.88 20.13
CA MET A 130 41.41 -40.32 19.86
C MET A 130 42.86 -40.78 20.07
N ASP A 131 43.81 -39.87 20.32
CA ASP A 131 45.23 -40.21 20.53
C ASP A 131 45.68 -40.13 22.01
N SER A 132 44.77 -40.36 22.97
CA SER A 132 45.12 -40.44 24.41
C SER A 132 44.81 -41.80 25.05
N HIS A 133 44.76 -42.86 24.23
CA HIS A 133 44.83 -44.24 24.70
C HIS A 133 45.75 -45.07 23.80
N ILE A 134 47.05 -45.01 24.09
CA ILE A 134 47.97 -46.15 23.98
C ILE A 134 48.80 -46.17 25.26
#